data_AF-A0AA89BX84-F1
#
_entry.id   AF-A0AA89BX84-F1
#
_cell.length_a   1.000
_cell.length_b   1.000
_cell.length_c   1.000
_cell.angle_alpha   90.00
_cell.angle_beta   90.00
_cell.angle_gamma   90.00
#
_symmetry.space_group_name_H-M   'P 1'
#
loop_
_entity.id
_entity.type
_entity.pdbx_description
1 polymer ?
#
loop_
_entity_poly.entity_id
_entity_poly.type
_entity_poly.pdbx_seq_one_letter_code
_entity_poly.pdbx_strand_id
1 'polypeptide(L)'
;MYSGEYNNTVVHEFGMEVMRGLPNGSIVLTKGDLPSNVLRYLYLCENVRPDISLFDQEVLTYDWSVPMMRKAWPNITFPGDLLHLKTQIREDGRQSFDFKTFLDANYHRAPIFGCIGVQDHENSWKESYQLWPYGVCSKFVRKGDNLDIDEYAKLTSDMAAHWKHKRQVEEFEDTSWENVASNEMWHAKISSAYFLYEMAEKSANKEEKAKYLLHSYNLYSEAMERNTDFPTHWYKNYALVCERLLHVRHDLNNIMLLKKSIDSFKMFVKLEPSDKDSNAIVTVIKDLSKHLKLIQSHKP
;
A
#
# COMPACT_ATOMS: atom_id res chain seq x y z
N MET A 1 -10.53 2.02 -25.66
CA MET A 1 -10.12 0.63 -25.39
C MET A 1 -11.41 -0.09 -25.02
N TYR A 2 -12.00 -0.81 -25.97
CA TYR A 2 -13.30 -1.48 -25.79
C TYR A 2 -13.02 -2.96 -25.50
N SER A 3 -13.03 -3.35 -24.22
CA SER A 3 -13.30 -4.74 -23.83
C SER A 3 -14.82 -4.93 -23.87
N GLY A 4 -15.26 -6.05 -24.45
CA GLY A 4 -16.63 -6.32 -24.83
C GLY A 4 -17.55 -6.74 -23.67
N GLU A 5 -17.67 -5.92 -22.64
CA GLU A 5 -18.73 -6.04 -21.64
C GLU A 5 -19.30 -4.65 -21.36
N TYR A 6 -20.46 -4.34 -21.94
CA TYR A 6 -21.10 -3.02 -21.87
C TYR A 6 -21.49 -2.56 -20.44
N ASN A 7 -21.13 -3.30 -19.40
CA ASN A 7 -21.50 -3.01 -18.01
C ASN A 7 -20.42 -3.38 -16.98
N ASN A 8 -19.18 -3.67 -17.38
CA ASN A 8 -18.08 -3.93 -16.45
C ASN A 8 -17.51 -2.60 -15.92
N THR A 9 -17.71 -2.34 -14.63
CA THR A 9 -17.27 -1.12 -13.95
C THR A 9 -16.03 -1.32 -13.08
N VAL A 10 -15.46 -2.53 -13.00
CA VAL A 10 -14.38 -2.88 -12.05
C VAL A 10 -13.20 -1.92 -12.17
N VAL A 11 -12.74 -1.68 -13.39
CA VAL A 11 -11.58 -0.82 -13.67
C VAL A 11 -11.91 0.66 -13.43
N HIS A 12 -13.14 1.08 -13.72
CA HIS A 12 -13.60 2.45 -13.45
C HIS A 12 -13.69 2.71 -11.94
N GLU A 13 -14.37 1.82 -11.21
CA GLU A 13 -14.48 1.85 -9.75
C GLU A 13 -13.11 1.81 -9.09
N PHE A 14 -12.16 1.05 -9.65
CA PHE A 14 -10.79 1.03 -9.17
C PHE A 14 -10.17 2.43 -9.21
N GLY A 15 -10.24 3.10 -10.37
CA GLY A 15 -9.70 4.44 -10.51
C GLY A 15 -10.38 5.45 -9.58
N MET A 16 -11.71 5.35 -9.42
CA MET A 16 -12.48 6.18 -8.51
C MET A 16 -12.08 5.99 -7.05
N GLU A 17 -11.88 4.75 -6.58
CA GLU A 17 -11.39 4.47 -5.23
C GLU A 17 -9.99 5.03 -5.00
N VAL A 18 -9.06 4.82 -5.94
CA VAL A 18 -7.70 5.36 -5.85
C VAL A 18 -7.74 6.89 -5.73
N MET A 19 -8.48 7.56 -6.62
CA MET A 19 -8.60 9.01 -6.62
C MET A 19 -9.30 9.55 -5.37
N ARG A 20 -10.29 8.84 -4.82
CA ARG A 20 -11.01 9.30 -3.61
C ARG A 20 -10.11 9.34 -2.38
N GLY A 21 -9.18 8.38 -2.26
CA GLY A 21 -8.31 8.29 -1.08
C GLY A 21 -7.30 9.43 -0.97
N LEU A 22 -6.86 9.99 -2.12
CA LEU A 22 -5.75 10.95 -2.17
C LEU A 22 -6.09 12.31 -1.54
N PRO A 23 -5.18 12.91 -0.76
CA PRO A 23 -5.36 14.28 -0.25
C PRO A 23 -5.53 15.31 -1.37
N ASN A 24 -6.14 16.45 -1.05
CA ASN A 24 -6.29 17.57 -1.99
C ASN A 24 -4.94 18.12 -2.43
N GLY A 25 -4.83 18.49 -3.72
CA GLY A 25 -3.61 19.11 -4.25
C GLY A 25 -2.42 18.17 -4.41
N SER A 26 -2.62 16.85 -4.31
CA SER A 26 -1.54 15.86 -4.39
C SER A 26 -0.88 15.82 -5.76
N ILE A 27 0.42 15.49 -5.79
CA ILE A 27 1.14 15.08 -7.00
C ILE A 27 1.12 13.56 -7.06
N VAL A 28 0.61 13.01 -8.16
CA VAL A 28 0.35 11.58 -8.35
C VAL A 28 1.12 11.08 -9.55
N LEU A 29 2.03 10.15 -9.26
CA LEU A 29 2.92 9.51 -10.22
C LEU A 29 2.38 8.09 -10.46
N THR A 30 1.99 7.78 -11.69
CA THR A 30 1.54 6.42 -12.04
C THR A 30 2.66 5.61 -12.68
N LYS A 31 2.59 4.28 -12.52
CA LYS A 31 3.51 3.32 -13.14
C LYS A 31 2.71 2.22 -13.84
N GLY A 32 3.01 1.97 -15.11
CA GLY A 32 2.41 0.89 -15.87
C GLY A 32 0.98 1.18 -16.33
N ASP A 33 0.45 0.27 -17.16
CA ASP A 33 -0.71 0.57 -18.00
C ASP A 33 -2.00 0.82 -17.23
N LEU A 34 -2.30 0.01 -16.22
CA LEU A 34 -3.56 0.10 -15.47
C LEU A 34 -3.73 1.48 -14.80
N PRO A 35 -2.88 1.90 -13.84
CA PRO A 35 -3.09 3.19 -13.18
C PRO A 35 -2.90 4.36 -14.16
N SER A 36 -1.95 4.28 -15.10
CA SER A 36 -1.70 5.38 -16.03
C SER A 36 -2.87 5.63 -16.97
N ASN A 37 -3.50 4.60 -17.53
CA ASN A 37 -4.61 4.80 -18.47
C ASN A 37 -5.91 5.13 -17.75
N VAL A 38 -6.24 4.42 -16.67
CA VAL A 38 -7.49 4.59 -15.95
C VAL A 38 -7.54 5.95 -15.28
N LEU A 39 -6.51 6.30 -14.50
CA LEU A 39 -6.52 7.56 -13.78
C LEU A 39 -6.46 8.74 -14.75
N ARG A 40 -5.70 8.64 -15.85
CA ARG A 40 -5.65 9.69 -16.86
C ARG A 40 -7.00 9.87 -17.56
N TYR A 41 -7.75 8.79 -17.82
CA TYR A 41 -9.09 8.87 -18.40
C TYR A 41 -10.06 9.58 -17.45
N LEU A 42 -10.11 9.15 -16.19
CA LEU A 42 -10.95 9.80 -15.17
C LEU A 42 -10.60 11.29 -15.02
N TYR A 43 -9.32 11.61 -15.02
CA TYR A 43 -8.84 12.98 -14.87
C TYR A 43 -9.17 13.86 -16.08
N LEU A 44 -8.79 13.45 -17.30
CA LEU A 44 -8.90 14.28 -18.50
C LEU A 44 -10.28 14.25 -19.15
N CYS A 45 -10.98 13.10 -19.11
CA CYS A 45 -12.24 12.92 -19.82
C CYS A 45 -13.44 13.12 -18.89
N GLU A 46 -13.36 12.64 -17.65
CA GLU A 46 -14.46 12.74 -16.68
C GLU A 46 -14.30 13.87 -15.66
N ASN A 47 -13.17 14.59 -15.71
CA ASN A 47 -12.87 15.70 -14.80
C ASN A 47 -12.96 15.29 -13.31
N VAL A 48 -12.55 14.06 -13.00
CA VAL A 48 -12.48 13.55 -11.63
C VAL A 48 -11.21 14.08 -10.97
N ARG A 49 -11.38 14.68 -9.77
CA ARG A 49 -10.28 15.25 -8.97
C ARG A 49 -9.38 16.22 -9.75
N PRO A 50 -9.92 17.29 -10.36
CA PRO A 50 -9.11 18.28 -11.09
C PRO A 50 -8.16 19.09 -10.18
N ASP A 51 -8.24 18.89 -8.86
CA ASP A 51 -7.36 19.50 -7.88
C ASP A 51 -6.00 18.79 -7.76
N ILE A 52 -5.85 17.55 -8.23
CA ILE A 52 -4.56 16.82 -8.18
C ILE A 52 -3.76 17.02 -9.47
N SER A 53 -2.44 16.85 -9.37
CA SER A 53 -1.59 16.74 -10.55
C SER A 53 -1.27 15.28 -10.83
N LEU A 54 -1.58 14.80 -12.03
CA LEU A 54 -1.48 13.38 -12.38
C LEU A 54 -0.68 13.18 -13.67
N PHE A 55 0.36 12.35 -13.62
CA PHE A 55 1.09 11.93 -14.82
C PHE A 55 1.87 10.64 -14.59
N ASP A 56 2.15 9.96 -15.70
CA ASP A 56 2.98 8.76 -15.72
C ASP A 56 4.46 9.16 -15.53
N GLN A 57 5.15 8.49 -14.62
CA GLN A 57 6.57 8.74 -14.38
C GLN A 57 7.46 8.23 -15.53
N GLU A 58 7.05 7.17 -16.24
CA GLU A 58 7.79 6.56 -17.35
C GLU A 58 7.83 7.45 -18.58
N VAL A 59 6.80 8.28 -18.79
CA VAL A 59 6.85 9.21 -19.93
C VAL A 59 7.90 10.29 -19.75
N LEU A 60 8.31 10.61 -18.51
CA LEU A 60 9.30 11.65 -18.22
C LEU A 60 10.68 11.38 -18.80
N THR A 61 10.98 10.14 -19.20
CA THR A 61 12.25 9.79 -19.86
C THR A 61 12.30 10.25 -21.32
N TYR A 62 11.15 10.57 -21.92
CA TYR A 62 11.08 11.09 -23.28
C TYR A 62 11.22 12.61 -23.28
N ASP A 63 11.94 13.12 -24.26
CA ASP A 63 12.28 14.54 -24.38
C ASP A 63 11.09 15.46 -24.69
N TRP A 64 10.10 14.96 -25.42
CA TRP A 64 8.88 15.70 -25.70
C TRP A 64 7.96 15.82 -24.48
N SER A 65 8.12 14.95 -23.47
CA SER A 65 7.15 14.80 -22.37
C SER A 65 7.21 15.97 -21.39
N VAL A 66 8.40 16.35 -20.92
CA VAL A 66 8.57 17.37 -19.89
C VAL A 66 8.07 18.75 -20.37
N PRO A 67 8.33 19.20 -21.61
CA PRO A 67 7.70 20.40 -22.14
C PRO A 67 6.17 20.37 -22.09
N MET A 68 5.55 19.23 -22.43
CA MET A 68 4.10 19.06 -22.35
C MET A 68 3.61 19.08 -20.90
N MET A 69 4.32 18.42 -19.98
CA MET A 69 3.98 18.38 -18.57
C MET A 69 4.09 19.75 -17.90
N ARG A 70 5.11 20.56 -18.24
CA ARG A 70 5.22 21.94 -17.75
C ARG A 70 4.02 22.79 -18.18
N LYS A 71 3.49 22.57 -19.38
CA LYS A 71 2.30 23.28 -19.88
C LYS A 71 1.03 22.82 -19.17
N ALA A 72 0.87 21.51 -18.96
CA ALA A 72 -0.28 20.94 -18.26
C ALA A 72 -0.28 21.28 -16.76
N TRP A 73 0.91 21.34 -16.17
CA TRP A 73 1.12 21.42 -14.72
C TRP A 73 2.08 22.55 -14.33
N PRO A 74 1.66 23.82 -14.46
CA PRO A 74 2.54 24.97 -14.25
C PRO A 74 3.05 25.10 -12.81
N ASN A 75 2.38 24.46 -11.83
CA ASN A 75 2.74 24.51 -10.42
C ASN A 75 3.78 23.44 -10.01
N ILE A 76 4.11 22.51 -10.92
CA ILE A 76 5.12 21.47 -10.68
C ILE A 76 6.46 21.92 -11.27
N THR A 77 7.51 21.79 -10.48
CA THR A 77 8.87 22.05 -10.96
C THR A 77 9.49 20.78 -11.53
N PHE A 78 9.82 20.81 -12.81
CA PHE A 78 10.61 19.79 -13.49
C PHE A 78 12.06 20.29 -13.62
N PRO A 79 13.03 19.76 -12.83
CA PRO A 79 14.37 20.32 -12.66
C PRO A 79 15.37 20.02 -13.80
N GLY A 80 14.84 19.84 -15.00
CA GLY A 80 15.57 19.58 -16.24
C GLY A 80 14.57 19.17 -17.34
N ASP A 81 15.08 18.69 -18.46
CA ASP A 81 14.34 18.45 -19.71
C ASP A 81 13.90 17.00 -19.89
N LEU A 82 14.47 16.06 -19.13
CA LEU A 82 14.03 14.67 -19.07
C LEU A 82 14.50 13.99 -17.77
N LEU A 83 13.74 12.99 -17.35
CA LEU A 83 14.13 12.08 -16.28
C LEU A 83 15.25 11.13 -16.77
N HIS A 84 16.28 10.97 -15.97
CA HIS A 84 17.38 10.03 -16.21
C HIS A 84 17.99 9.56 -14.88
N LEU A 85 18.84 8.53 -14.91
CA LEU A 85 19.50 7.99 -13.71
C LEU A 85 20.47 8.96 -13.01
N LYS A 86 20.81 10.08 -13.64
CA LYS A 86 21.73 11.09 -13.11
C LYS A 86 21.31 12.48 -13.54
N THR A 87 21.39 13.42 -12.60
CA THR A 87 21.27 14.85 -12.87
C THR A 87 22.57 15.38 -13.46
N GLN A 88 22.56 15.74 -14.76
CA GLN A 88 23.74 16.24 -15.47
C GLN A 88 23.36 16.92 -16.79
N ILE A 89 24.30 17.68 -17.36
CA ILE A 89 24.21 18.10 -18.76
C ILE A 89 24.60 16.92 -19.64
N ARG A 90 23.73 16.56 -20.59
CA ARG A 90 23.96 15.47 -21.56
C ARG A 90 24.79 15.98 -22.74
N GLU A 91 25.26 15.05 -23.58
CA GLU A 91 26.04 15.36 -24.79
C GLU A 91 25.29 16.27 -25.77
N ASP A 92 23.95 16.21 -25.78
CA ASP A 92 23.08 17.05 -26.59
C ASP A 92 22.79 18.44 -25.98
N GLY A 93 23.46 18.77 -24.86
CA GLY A 93 23.32 20.04 -24.15
C GLY A 93 22.09 20.15 -23.24
N ARG A 94 21.17 19.16 -23.25
CA ARG A 94 19.99 19.15 -22.38
C ARG A 94 20.36 18.80 -20.95
N GLN A 95 19.62 19.35 -19.99
CA GLN A 95 19.80 19.00 -18.59
C GLN A 95 18.89 17.82 -18.22
N SER A 96 19.44 16.67 -17.84
CA SER A 96 18.65 15.62 -17.21
C SER A 96 18.51 15.84 -15.72
N PHE A 97 17.47 15.28 -15.12
CA PHE A 97 17.29 15.19 -13.68
C PHE A 97 16.98 13.77 -13.25
N ASP A 98 17.39 13.40 -12.05
CA ASP A 98 16.99 12.16 -11.39
C ASP A 98 15.73 12.36 -10.54
N PHE A 99 15.16 11.25 -10.07
CA PHE A 99 13.89 11.28 -9.36
C PHE A 99 14.01 11.94 -7.99
N LYS A 100 15.14 11.79 -7.29
CA LYS A 100 15.42 12.52 -6.06
C LYS A 100 15.33 14.03 -6.28
N THR A 101 15.94 14.53 -7.34
CA THR A 101 15.93 15.96 -7.68
C THR A 101 14.51 16.44 -7.97
N PHE A 102 13.70 15.63 -8.66
CA PHE A 102 12.26 15.91 -8.83
C PHE A 102 11.50 15.96 -7.50
N LEU A 103 11.71 14.99 -6.61
CA LEU A 103 11.07 14.96 -5.30
C LEU A 103 11.47 16.18 -4.47
N ASP A 104 12.77 16.49 -4.38
CA ASP A 104 13.27 17.64 -3.61
C ASP A 104 12.67 18.97 -4.09
N ALA A 105 12.53 19.15 -5.40
CA ALA A 105 11.98 20.36 -5.99
C ALA A 105 10.48 20.58 -5.67
N ASN A 106 9.74 19.50 -5.36
CA ASN A 106 8.29 19.56 -5.18
C ASN A 106 7.80 19.18 -3.78
N TYR A 107 8.67 18.61 -2.93
CA TYR A 107 8.28 18.01 -1.64
C TYR A 107 7.51 18.95 -0.71
N HIS A 108 7.90 20.22 -0.67
CA HIS A 108 7.27 21.21 0.21
C HIS A 108 6.00 21.84 -0.37
N ARG A 109 5.67 21.58 -1.64
CA ARG A 109 4.50 22.16 -2.31
C ARG A 109 3.25 21.33 -2.13
N ALA A 110 3.40 20.01 -2.26
CA ALA A 110 2.29 19.07 -2.23
C ALA A 110 2.77 17.68 -1.80
N PRO A 111 1.90 16.88 -1.16
CA PRO A 111 2.15 15.46 -0.97
C PRO A 111 2.39 14.75 -2.32
N ILE A 112 3.42 13.92 -2.40
CA ILE A 112 3.79 13.18 -3.61
C ILE A 112 3.50 11.70 -3.40
N PHE A 113 2.81 11.07 -4.34
CA PHE A 113 2.41 9.67 -4.30
C PHE A 113 2.86 8.92 -5.55
N GLY A 114 3.30 7.67 -5.39
CA GLY A 114 3.48 6.70 -6.47
C GLY A 114 2.39 5.64 -6.41
N CYS A 115 1.62 5.43 -7.48
CA CYS A 115 0.50 4.48 -7.52
C CYS A 115 0.85 3.22 -8.31
N ILE A 116 0.65 2.05 -7.68
CA ILE A 116 1.14 0.74 -8.15
C ILE A 116 2.67 0.76 -8.36
N GLY A 117 3.36 1.45 -7.44
CA GLY A 117 4.81 1.46 -7.35
C GLY A 117 5.51 2.66 -8.00
N VAL A 118 6.84 2.56 -8.01
CA VAL A 118 7.80 3.57 -8.47
C VAL A 118 8.76 2.89 -9.46
N GLN A 119 9.43 3.64 -10.35
CA GLN A 119 10.36 3.05 -11.31
C GLN A 119 11.47 2.27 -10.59
N ASP A 120 11.66 1.01 -10.97
CA ASP A 120 12.59 0.12 -10.26
C ASP A 120 14.06 0.41 -10.58
N HIS A 121 14.31 0.96 -11.78
CA HIS A 121 15.64 1.26 -12.26
C HIS A 121 16.15 2.64 -11.80
N GLU A 122 15.27 3.51 -11.31
CA GLU A 122 15.63 4.82 -10.78
C GLU A 122 15.60 4.79 -9.25
N ASN A 123 16.80 4.69 -8.65
CA ASN A 123 16.97 4.46 -7.22
C ASN A 123 17.53 5.68 -6.48
N SER A 124 17.73 6.82 -7.16
CA SER A 124 18.35 8.02 -6.57
C SER A 124 17.66 8.50 -5.29
N TRP A 125 16.34 8.31 -5.20
CA TRP A 125 15.53 8.77 -4.07
C TRP A 125 15.69 7.88 -2.82
N LYS A 126 16.08 6.61 -2.96
CA LYS A 126 16.04 5.61 -1.88
C LYS A 126 16.98 5.92 -0.73
N GLU A 127 17.99 6.77 -0.92
CA GLU A 127 18.86 7.21 0.18
C GLU A 127 18.18 8.23 1.09
N SER A 128 17.38 9.14 0.52
CA SER A 128 16.78 10.28 1.24
C SER A 128 15.30 10.12 1.55
N TYR A 129 14.61 9.24 0.82
CA TYR A 129 13.17 9.03 0.93
C TYR A 129 12.84 7.57 1.22
N GLN A 130 11.64 7.37 1.76
CA GLN A 130 10.99 6.08 1.93
C GLN A 130 9.52 6.19 1.51
N LEU A 131 8.86 5.05 1.39
CA LEU A 131 7.47 4.95 1.00
C LEU A 131 6.62 4.54 2.19
N TRP A 132 5.58 5.33 2.48
CA TRP A 132 4.52 4.93 3.41
C TRP A 132 3.29 4.52 2.61
N PRO A 133 2.77 3.30 2.78
CA PRO A 133 1.57 2.87 2.06
C PRO A 133 0.38 3.79 2.32
N TYR A 134 -0.43 3.99 1.29
CA TYR A 134 -1.59 4.86 1.32
C TYR A 134 -2.63 4.32 0.31
N GLY A 135 -3.24 3.20 0.69
CA GLY A 135 -4.10 2.42 -0.19
C GLY A 135 -3.29 1.74 -1.30
N VAL A 136 -3.70 1.93 -2.56
CA VAL A 136 -3.00 1.43 -3.76
C VAL A 136 -1.73 2.26 -4.07
N CYS A 137 -1.65 3.47 -3.53
CA CYS A 137 -0.50 4.33 -3.71
C CYS A 137 0.42 4.27 -2.49
N SER A 138 1.61 4.82 -2.64
CA SER A 138 2.55 5.05 -1.55
C SER A 138 2.98 6.51 -1.53
N LYS A 139 2.94 7.12 -0.35
CA LYS A 139 3.41 8.49 -0.13
C LYS A 139 4.93 8.50 -0.05
N PHE A 140 5.58 9.39 -0.79
CA PHE A 140 6.99 9.71 -0.55
C PHE A 140 7.12 10.53 0.72
N VAL A 141 7.97 10.06 1.62
CA VAL A 141 8.34 10.78 2.85
C VAL A 141 9.85 10.79 3.01
N ARG A 142 10.42 11.82 3.64
CA ARG A 142 11.86 11.84 3.89
C ARG A 142 12.19 10.80 4.96
N LYS A 143 13.36 10.18 4.83
CA LYS A 143 13.86 9.31 5.90
C LYS A 143 14.13 10.16 7.14
N GLY A 144 13.72 9.65 8.29
CA GLY A 144 13.79 10.38 9.57
C GLY A 144 12.56 11.23 9.85
N ASP A 145 11.61 11.37 8.92
CA ASP A 145 10.31 11.98 9.23
C ASP A 145 9.59 11.12 10.28
N ASN A 146 9.09 11.78 11.33
CA ASN A 146 8.34 11.12 12.38
C ASN A 146 6.96 10.73 11.86
N LEU A 147 6.61 9.45 12.04
CA LEU A 147 5.28 8.95 11.76
C LEU A 147 4.38 9.25 12.96
N ASP A 148 3.41 10.15 12.79
CA ASP A 148 2.25 10.19 13.69
C ASP A 148 1.39 8.96 13.39
N ILE A 149 1.54 7.93 14.22
CA ILE A 149 0.92 6.63 14.01
C ILE A 149 -0.60 6.72 14.15
N ASP A 150 -1.09 7.57 15.06
CA ASP A 150 -2.53 7.72 15.33
C ASP A 150 -3.20 8.41 14.14
N GLU A 151 -2.61 9.52 13.66
CA GLU A 151 -3.09 10.21 12.47
C GLU A 151 -2.99 9.33 11.23
N TYR A 152 -1.86 8.65 11.02
CA TYR A 152 -1.66 7.77 9.88
C TYR A 152 -2.65 6.61 9.84
N ALA A 153 -2.87 5.93 10.97
CA ALA A 153 -3.84 4.83 11.06
C ALA A 153 -5.26 5.33 10.76
N LYS A 154 -5.64 6.51 11.28
CA LYS A 154 -6.94 7.13 10.98
C LYS A 154 -7.09 7.49 9.50
N LEU A 155 -6.06 8.06 8.88
CA LEU A 155 -6.11 8.45 7.47
C LEU A 155 -6.20 7.23 6.54
N THR A 156 -5.67 6.08 6.96
CA THR A 156 -5.56 4.88 6.12
C THR A 156 -6.58 3.79 6.42
N SER A 157 -7.35 3.90 7.51
CA SER A 157 -8.31 2.86 7.95
C SER A 157 -9.40 2.56 6.92
N ASP A 158 -9.79 3.56 6.13
CA ASP A 158 -10.90 3.46 5.17
C ASP A 158 -10.42 3.35 3.70
N MET A 159 -9.13 3.07 3.48
CA MET A 159 -8.59 2.84 2.15
C MET A 159 -9.32 1.67 1.46
N ALA A 160 -9.84 1.92 0.26
CA ALA A 160 -10.65 0.98 -0.50
C ALA A 160 -11.90 0.45 0.26
N ALA A 161 -12.47 1.23 1.19
CA ALA A 161 -13.65 0.81 1.96
C ALA A 161 -14.91 0.56 1.09
N HIS A 162 -15.05 1.30 -0.03
CA HIS A 162 -16.18 1.11 -0.94
C HIS A 162 -15.93 0.05 -2.02
N TRP A 163 -14.73 -0.54 -2.07
CA TRP A 163 -14.47 -1.67 -2.97
C TRP A 163 -15.31 -2.88 -2.55
N LYS A 164 -16.26 -3.28 -3.42
CA LYS A 164 -17.20 -4.40 -3.20
C LYS A 164 -16.99 -5.58 -4.14
N HIS A 165 -16.12 -5.46 -5.14
CA HIS A 165 -15.83 -6.58 -6.04
C HIS A 165 -15.12 -7.71 -5.29
N LYS A 166 -15.39 -8.93 -5.74
CA LYS A 166 -14.75 -10.15 -5.22
C LYS A 166 -13.24 -10.10 -5.43
N ARG A 167 -12.50 -10.93 -4.69
CA ARG A 167 -11.04 -11.00 -4.78
C ARG A 167 -10.55 -11.43 -6.15
N GLN A 168 -11.11 -12.52 -6.65
CA GLN A 168 -10.92 -12.99 -8.02
C GLN A 168 -12.27 -12.89 -8.68
N VAL A 169 -12.33 -12.16 -9.77
CA VAL A 169 -13.54 -12.17 -10.59
C VAL A 169 -13.37 -13.38 -11.51
N GLU A 170 -14.02 -14.49 -11.16
CA GLU A 170 -13.90 -15.80 -11.82
C GLU A 170 -14.14 -15.75 -13.33
N GLU A 171 -14.84 -14.71 -13.79
CA GLU A 171 -15.16 -14.45 -15.20
C GLU A 171 -13.95 -13.93 -16.00
N PHE A 172 -12.88 -13.46 -15.34
CA PHE A 172 -11.71 -12.87 -16.00
C PHE A 172 -10.43 -13.71 -15.84
N GLU A 173 -9.60 -13.68 -16.87
CA GLU A 173 -8.24 -14.26 -16.83
C GLU A 173 -7.39 -13.60 -15.73
N ASP A 174 -6.46 -14.35 -15.14
CA ASP A 174 -5.64 -13.88 -14.01
C ASP A 174 -4.83 -12.60 -14.32
N THR A 175 -4.44 -12.41 -15.58
CA THR A 175 -3.68 -11.23 -16.05
C THR A 175 -4.55 -10.07 -16.54
N SER A 176 -5.87 -10.19 -16.42
CA SER A 176 -6.80 -9.11 -16.76
C SER A 176 -6.62 -7.89 -15.86
N TRP A 177 -6.96 -6.71 -16.36
CA TRP A 177 -6.93 -5.48 -15.58
C TRP A 177 -7.89 -5.51 -14.40
N GLU A 178 -9.00 -6.24 -14.52
CA GLU A 178 -10.00 -6.44 -13.47
C GLU A 178 -9.45 -7.23 -12.29
N ASN A 179 -8.73 -8.33 -12.56
CA ASN A 179 -8.09 -9.11 -11.50
C ASN A 179 -6.90 -8.36 -10.89
N VAL A 180 -6.10 -7.63 -11.69
CA VAL A 180 -5.04 -6.76 -11.16
C VAL A 180 -5.64 -5.67 -10.26
N ALA A 181 -6.66 -4.95 -10.72
CA ALA A 181 -7.37 -3.94 -9.95
C ALA A 181 -7.94 -4.49 -8.64
N SER A 182 -8.57 -5.67 -8.70
CA SER A 182 -9.10 -6.35 -7.52
C SER A 182 -8.00 -6.70 -6.53
N ASN A 183 -6.89 -7.27 -6.99
CA ASN A 183 -5.76 -7.62 -6.13
C ASN A 183 -5.16 -6.38 -5.44
N GLU A 184 -4.97 -5.28 -6.19
CA GLU A 184 -4.47 -4.01 -5.64
C GLU A 184 -5.43 -3.42 -4.58
N MET A 185 -6.75 -3.49 -4.82
CA MET A 185 -7.74 -2.99 -3.86
C MET A 185 -7.82 -3.83 -2.59
N TRP A 186 -7.73 -5.16 -2.72
CA TRP A 186 -7.64 -6.02 -1.54
C TRP A 186 -6.33 -5.83 -0.79
N HIS A 187 -5.21 -5.59 -1.48
CA HIS A 187 -3.97 -5.23 -0.81
C HIS A 187 -4.07 -3.88 -0.08
N ALA A 188 -4.67 -2.88 -0.74
CA ALA A 188 -4.84 -1.53 -0.22
C ALA A 188 -5.51 -1.50 1.16
N LYS A 189 -6.56 -2.32 1.37
CA LYS A 189 -7.32 -2.40 2.63
C LYS A 189 -6.47 -2.74 3.86
N ILE A 190 -5.34 -3.44 3.70
CA ILE A 190 -4.47 -3.85 4.82
C ILE A 190 -3.02 -3.38 4.70
N SER A 191 -2.67 -2.66 3.63
CA SER A 191 -1.31 -2.21 3.34
C SER A 191 -0.67 -1.47 4.53
N SER A 192 -1.45 -0.60 5.18
CA SER A 192 -1.02 0.15 6.36
C SER A 192 -0.90 -0.72 7.61
N ALA A 193 -1.77 -1.72 7.78
CA ALA A 193 -1.67 -2.68 8.88
C ALA A 193 -0.37 -3.50 8.78
N TYR A 194 -0.04 -3.98 7.58
CA TYR A 194 1.20 -4.72 7.31
C TYR A 194 2.43 -3.83 7.52
N PHE A 195 2.40 -2.60 7.02
CA PHE A 195 3.49 -1.64 7.20
C PHE A 195 3.79 -1.36 8.68
N LEU A 196 2.76 -1.13 9.50
CA LEU A 196 2.95 -0.91 10.94
C LEU A 196 3.51 -2.16 11.64
N TYR A 197 3.13 -3.36 11.22
CA TYR A 197 3.76 -4.59 11.70
C TYR A 197 5.26 -4.63 11.36
N GLU A 198 5.65 -4.29 10.13
CA GLU A 198 7.07 -4.25 9.74
C GLU A 198 7.87 -3.19 10.52
N MET A 199 7.26 -2.04 10.79
CA MET A 199 7.85 -1.00 11.65
C MET A 199 8.06 -1.52 13.07
N ALA A 200 7.11 -2.29 13.61
CA ALA A 200 7.24 -2.92 14.91
C ALA A 200 8.39 -3.94 14.98
N GLU A 201 8.57 -4.74 13.93
CA GLU A 201 9.66 -5.73 13.86
C GLU A 201 11.04 -5.07 13.74
N LYS A 202 11.11 -3.86 13.17
CA LYS A 202 12.36 -3.08 13.06
C LYS A 202 12.64 -2.21 14.29
N SER A 203 11.63 -1.87 15.10
CA SER A 203 11.85 -1.00 16.27
C SER A 203 12.54 -1.76 17.42
N ALA A 204 13.64 -1.19 17.90
CA ALA A 204 14.31 -1.63 19.12
C ALA A 204 13.64 -1.07 20.39
N ASN A 205 12.78 -0.04 20.26
CA ASN A 205 12.06 0.55 21.36
C ASN A 205 10.80 -0.28 21.66
N LYS A 206 10.72 -0.84 22.87
CA LYS A 206 9.61 -1.72 23.27
C LYS A 206 8.25 -1.02 23.31
N GLU A 207 8.21 0.25 23.69
CA GLU A 207 6.96 1.03 23.77
C GLU A 207 6.47 1.37 22.36
N GLU A 208 7.38 1.81 21.50
CA GLU A 208 7.08 2.09 20.10
C GLU A 208 6.65 0.82 19.35
N LYS A 209 7.36 -0.29 19.56
CA LYS A 209 6.98 -1.62 19.06
C LYS A 209 5.58 -2.02 19.50
N ALA A 210 5.23 -1.83 20.77
CA ALA A 210 3.89 -2.12 21.27
C ALA A 210 2.82 -1.24 20.60
N LYS A 211 3.10 0.06 20.42
CA LYS A 211 2.19 0.99 19.74
C LYS A 211 1.96 0.55 18.29
N TYR A 212 3.02 0.27 17.54
CA TYR A 212 2.90 -0.21 16.16
C TYR A 212 2.08 -1.50 16.04
N LEU A 213 2.33 -2.48 16.91
CA LEU A 213 1.58 -3.73 16.93
C LEU A 213 0.10 -3.51 17.25
N LEU A 214 -0.23 -2.60 18.17
CA LEU A 214 -1.61 -2.32 18.54
C LEU A 214 -2.40 -1.69 17.38
N HIS A 215 -1.81 -0.74 16.66
CA HIS A 215 -2.45 -0.15 15.48
C HIS A 215 -2.57 -1.16 14.34
N SER A 216 -1.53 -1.96 14.10
CA SER A 216 -1.59 -3.06 13.13
C SER A 216 -2.73 -4.04 13.46
N TYR A 217 -2.86 -4.43 14.73
CA TYR A 217 -3.93 -5.31 15.21
C TYR A 217 -5.32 -4.71 14.99
N ASN A 218 -5.51 -3.42 15.30
CA ASN A 218 -6.80 -2.76 15.13
C ASN A 218 -7.20 -2.69 13.65
N LEU A 219 -6.27 -2.25 12.78
CA LEU A 219 -6.53 -2.18 11.34
C LEU A 219 -6.86 -3.54 10.73
N TYR A 220 -6.11 -4.60 11.09
CA TYR A 220 -6.44 -5.95 10.64
C TYR A 220 -7.79 -6.43 11.19
N SER A 221 -8.07 -6.20 12.47
CA SER A 221 -9.33 -6.62 13.10
C SER A 221 -10.52 -5.96 12.39
N GLU A 222 -10.46 -4.65 12.18
CA GLU A 222 -11.51 -3.91 11.46
C GLU A 222 -11.65 -4.39 10.02
N ALA A 223 -10.54 -4.58 9.30
CA ALA A 223 -10.58 -5.04 7.92
C ALA A 223 -11.21 -6.45 7.81
N MET A 224 -10.86 -7.38 8.72
CA MET A 224 -11.41 -8.74 8.75
C MET A 224 -12.87 -8.78 9.25
N GLU A 225 -13.29 -7.84 10.09
CA GLU A 225 -14.69 -7.73 10.53
C GLU A 225 -15.61 -7.17 9.44
N ARG A 226 -15.10 -6.21 8.64
CA ARG A 226 -15.87 -5.56 7.57
C ARG A 226 -15.97 -6.40 6.29
N ASN A 227 -15.14 -7.43 6.12
CA ASN A 227 -15.03 -8.18 4.87
C ASN A 227 -15.02 -9.69 5.15
N THR A 228 -15.70 -10.47 4.31
CA THR A 228 -15.79 -11.93 4.48
C THR A 228 -15.05 -12.73 3.40
N ASP A 229 -14.65 -12.10 2.30
CA ASP A 229 -13.99 -12.72 1.13
C ASP A 229 -12.57 -12.15 0.91
N PHE A 230 -11.83 -11.93 2.00
CA PHE A 230 -10.48 -11.37 1.91
C PHE A 230 -9.42 -12.42 1.55
N PRO A 231 -8.28 -12.01 0.97
CA PRO A 231 -7.18 -12.91 0.65
C PRO A 231 -6.64 -13.73 1.84
N THR A 232 -6.32 -14.99 1.59
CA THR A 232 -5.88 -15.95 2.63
C THR A 232 -4.70 -15.47 3.47
N HIS A 233 -3.76 -14.73 2.87
CA HIS A 233 -2.57 -14.22 3.57
C HIS A 233 -2.91 -13.26 4.72
N TRP A 234 -4.11 -12.66 4.75
CA TRP A 234 -4.57 -11.85 5.87
C TRP A 234 -4.61 -12.65 7.17
N TYR A 235 -5.03 -13.92 7.13
CA TYR A 235 -5.05 -14.79 8.30
C TYR A 235 -3.65 -14.97 8.89
N LYS A 236 -2.65 -15.22 8.04
CA LYS A 236 -1.25 -15.37 8.46
C LYS A 236 -0.73 -14.08 9.09
N ASN A 237 -0.93 -12.95 8.43
CA ASN A 237 -0.44 -11.67 8.91
C ASN A 237 -1.11 -11.25 10.22
N TYR A 238 -2.44 -11.40 10.32
CA TYR A 238 -3.17 -11.11 11.56
C TYR A 238 -2.73 -12.02 12.72
N ALA A 239 -2.50 -13.31 12.45
CA ALA A 239 -2.02 -14.24 13.45
C ALA A 239 -0.62 -13.90 13.97
N LEU A 240 0.28 -13.43 13.10
CA LEU A 240 1.60 -12.94 13.46
C LEU A 240 1.51 -11.71 14.37
N VAL A 241 0.66 -10.73 14.03
CA VAL A 241 0.46 -9.54 14.87
C VAL A 241 -0.06 -9.92 16.25
N CYS A 242 -1.08 -10.80 16.31
CA CYS A 242 -1.63 -11.29 17.58
C CYS A 242 -0.58 -12.02 18.43
N GLU A 243 0.29 -12.82 17.80
CA GLU A 243 1.37 -13.52 18.48
C GLU A 243 2.43 -12.55 19.02
N ARG A 244 2.85 -11.58 18.21
CA ARG A 244 3.85 -10.57 18.62
C ARG A 244 3.37 -9.71 19.78
N LEU A 245 2.07 -9.42 19.83
CA LEU A 245 1.48 -8.68 20.95
C LEU A 245 1.69 -9.39 22.29
N LEU A 246 1.68 -10.72 22.33
CA LEU A 246 1.89 -11.50 23.57
C LEU A 246 3.26 -11.24 24.24
N HIS A 247 4.23 -10.70 23.48
CA HIS A 247 5.60 -10.46 23.93
C HIS A 247 5.88 -8.99 24.26
N VAL A 248 4.86 -8.12 24.21
CA VAL A 248 4.98 -6.70 24.54
C VAL A 248 3.92 -6.28 25.56
N ARG A 249 4.11 -5.12 26.19
CA ARG A 249 3.14 -4.59 27.15
C ARG A 249 1.96 -3.95 26.40
N HIS A 250 0.75 -4.40 26.71
CA HIS A 250 -0.50 -3.85 26.18
C HIS A 250 -1.68 -4.16 27.12
N ASP A 251 -2.85 -3.57 26.84
CA ASP A 251 -4.06 -3.76 27.65
C ASP A 251 -5.03 -4.83 27.10
N LEU A 252 -4.73 -5.42 25.93
CA LEU A 252 -5.52 -6.49 25.34
C LEU A 252 -5.46 -7.80 26.16
N ASN A 253 -6.50 -8.63 26.03
CA ASN A 253 -6.58 -9.91 26.72
C ASN A 253 -5.68 -10.98 26.05
N ASN A 254 -4.65 -11.46 26.74
CA ASN A 254 -3.71 -12.47 26.21
C ASN A 254 -4.39 -13.79 25.81
N ILE A 255 -5.43 -14.24 26.52
CA ILE A 255 -6.18 -15.46 26.16
C ILE A 255 -6.91 -15.25 24.83
N MET A 256 -7.47 -14.06 24.62
CA MET A 256 -8.13 -13.70 23.36
C MET A 256 -7.12 -13.64 22.20
N LEU A 257 -5.96 -13.00 22.41
CA LEU A 257 -4.89 -12.92 21.41
C LEU A 257 -4.36 -14.30 21.02
N LEU A 258 -4.15 -15.18 22.00
CA LEU A 258 -3.75 -16.57 21.76
C LEU A 258 -4.77 -17.31 20.89
N LYS A 259 -6.06 -17.20 21.21
CA LYS A 259 -7.13 -17.81 20.41
C LYS A 259 -7.15 -17.26 18.99
N LYS A 260 -7.14 -15.93 18.83
CA LYS A 260 -7.12 -15.27 17.52
C LYS A 260 -5.95 -15.71 16.66
N SER A 261 -4.74 -15.76 17.24
CA SER A 261 -3.53 -16.24 16.57
C SER A 261 -3.65 -17.71 16.13
N ILE A 262 -4.06 -18.60 17.04
CA ILE A 262 -4.25 -20.02 16.75
C ILE A 262 -5.29 -20.24 15.65
N ASP A 263 -6.45 -19.61 15.77
CA ASP A 263 -7.58 -19.84 14.86
C ASP A 263 -7.27 -19.30 13.46
N SER A 264 -6.60 -18.15 13.39
CA SER A 264 -6.19 -17.55 12.11
C SER A 264 -5.08 -18.36 11.44
N PHE A 265 -4.06 -18.82 12.18
CA PHE A 265 -3.05 -19.74 11.63
C PHE A 265 -3.65 -21.07 11.16
N LYS A 266 -4.61 -21.64 11.89
CA LYS A 266 -5.33 -22.84 11.44
C LYS A 266 -6.08 -22.60 10.14
N MET A 267 -6.74 -21.44 10.01
CA MET A 267 -7.45 -21.10 8.79
C MET A 267 -6.49 -20.93 7.61
N PHE A 268 -5.35 -20.26 7.82
CA PHE A 268 -4.31 -20.14 6.80
C PHE A 268 -3.82 -21.52 6.32
N VAL A 269 -3.40 -22.41 7.23
CA VAL A 269 -2.91 -23.75 6.87
C VAL A 269 -3.99 -24.60 6.20
N LYS A 270 -5.26 -24.44 6.59
CA LYS A 270 -6.38 -25.13 5.96
C LYS A 270 -6.56 -24.71 4.49
N LEU A 271 -6.43 -23.42 4.21
CA LEU A 271 -6.68 -22.84 2.89
C LEU A 271 -5.44 -22.94 1.99
N GLU A 272 -4.23 -22.85 2.55
CA GLU A 272 -2.95 -22.93 1.83
C GLU A 272 -2.06 -24.08 2.37
N PRO A 273 -2.50 -25.34 2.29
CA PRO A 273 -1.75 -26.46 2.87
C PRO A 273 -0.37 -26.67 2.21
N SER A 274 -0.21 -26.21 0.97
CA SER A 274 1.03 -26.31 0.19
C SER A 274 1.97 -25.12 0.36
N ASP A 275 1.61 -24.10 1.15
CA ASP A 275 2.50 -22.96 1.41
C ASP A 275 3.78 -23.42 2.14
N LYS A 276 4.91 -22.84 1.76
CA LYS A 276 6.23 -23.19 2.30
C LYS A 276 6.31 -23.06 3.84
N ASP A 277 5.52 -22.18 4.43
CA ASP A 277 5.54 -21.91 5.87
C ASP A 277 4.54 -22.78 6.65
N SER A 278 3.66 -23.54 5.98
CA SER A 278 2.57 -24.29 6.62
C SER A 278 3.06 -25.28 7.69
N ASN A 279 4.17 -25.99 7.44
CA ASN A 279 4.75 -26.91 8.44
C ASN A 279 5.29 -26.18 9.69
N ALA A 280 5.92 -25.03 9.51
CA ALA A 280 6.39 -24.20 10.61
C ALA A 280 5.21 -23.65 11.42
N ILE A 281 4.17 -23.17 10.74
CA ILE A 281 2.94 -22.65 11.36
C ILE A 281 2.23 -23.74 12.16
N VAL A 282 2.15 -24.99 11.67
CA VAL A 282 1.59 -26.11 12.44
C VAL A 282 2.33 -26.33 13.77
N THR A 283 3.64 -26.14 13.78
CA THR A 283 4.44 -26.25 15.02
C THR A 283 4.11 -25.10 15.98
N VAL A 284 4.04 -23.86 15.47
CA VAL A 284 3.64 -22.68 16.25
C VAL A 284 2.24 -22.86 16.84
N ILE A 285 1.26 -23.37 16.07
CA ILE A 285 -0.10 -23.66 16.56
C ILE A 285 -0.06 -24.60 17.76
N LYS A 286 0.78 -25.65 17.73
CA LYS A 286 0.90 -26.62 18.83
C LYS A 286 1.42 -25.94 20.09
N ASP A 287 2.43 -25.09 19.97
CA ASP A 287 3.05 -24.43 21.12
C ASP A 287 2.15 -23.35 21.73
N LEU A 288 1.51 -22.53 20.89
CA LEU A 288 0.48 -21.57 21.34
C LEU A 288 -0.69 -22.29 22.02
N SER A 289 -1.13 -23.44 21.49
CA SER A 289 -2.22 -24.24 22.09
C SER A 289 -1.84 -24.82 23.46
N LYS A 290 -0.59 -25.25 23.65
CA LYS A 290 -0.10 -25.67 24.97
C LYS A 290 -0.10 -24.49 25.94
N HIS A 291 0.40 -23.34 25.51
CA HIS A 291 0.45 -22.13 26.32
C HIS A 291 -0.95 -21.67 26.77
N LEU A 292 -1.91 -21.68 25.84
CA LEU A 292 -3.32 -21.37 26.13
C LEU A 292 -3.91 -22.29 27.22
N LYS A 293 -3.66 -23.61 27.13
CA LYS A 293 -4.11 -24.58 28.14
C LYS A 293 -3.51 -24.30 29.51
N LEU A 294 -2.23 -23.98 29.57
CA LEU A 294 -1.54 -23.66 30.83
C LEU A 294 -2.13 -22.41 31.49
N ILE A 295 -2.39 -21.34 30.73
CA ILE A 295 -2.99 -20.12 31.29
C ILE A 295 -4.41 -20.41 31.79
N GLN A 296 -5.18 -21.22 31.07
CA GLN A 296 -6.55 -21.57 31.45
C GLN A 296 -6.61 -22.47 32.69
N SER A 297 -5.62 -23.34 32.91
CA SER A 297 -5.57 -24.23 34.08
C SER A 297 -5.11 -23.53 35.36
N HIS A 298 -4.54 -22.32 35.29
CA HIS A 298 -4.05 -21.54 36.42
C HIS A 298 -5.01 -20.40 36.84
N LYS A 299 -6.26 -20.40 36.36
CA LYS A 299 -7.29 -19.52 36.91
C LYS A 299 -7.76 -20.09 38.26
N PRO A 300 -7.67 -19.35 39.37
CA PRO A 300 -8.25 -19.74 40.65
C PRO A 300 -9.78 -19.82 40.58
#